data_AF-A0A927YAR5-F1
#
_entry.id   AF-A0A927YAR5-F1
#
_cell.length_a   1.000
_cell.length_b   1.000
_cell.length_c   1.000
_cell.angle_alpha   90.00
_cell.angle_beta   90.00
_cell.angle_gamma   90.00
#
_symmetry.space_group_name_H-M   'P 1'
#
loop_
_entity.id
_entity.type
_entity.pdbx_description
1 polymer ?
#
loop_
_entity_poly.entity_id
_entity_poly.type
_entity_poly.pdbx_seq_one_letter_code
_entity_poly.pdbx_strand_id
1 'polypeptide(L)' 'MDPKEAEKLRKLYPNHMPLHVASKYLGVSPRQLSKLIADDQEPFCFIGANIGTNQRYVRVYTERLIAYKNGTLYCA' A
#
# COMPACT_ATOMS: atom_id res chain seq x y z
N MET A 1 3.67 -13.81 -3.67
CA MET A 1 2.43 -13.92 -2.86
C MET A 1 1.59 -15.07 -3.41
N ASP A 2 0.86 -15.80 -2.55
CA ASP A 2 0.02 -16.89 -3.02
C ASP A 2 -1.16 -16.37 -3.88
N PRO A 3 -1.52 -17.04 -5.00
CA PRO A 3 -2.59 -16.58 -5.88
C PRO A 3 -3.95 -16.45 -5.20
N LYS A 4 -4.28 -17.40 -4.31
CA LYS A 4 -5.52 -17.40 -3.52
C LYS A 4 -5.58 -16.19 -2.58
N GLU A 5 -4.43 -15.81 -2.02
CA GLU A 5 -4.35 -14.69 -1.10
C GLU A 5 -4.49 -13.35 -1.85
N ALA A 6 -3.86 -13.23 -3.01
CA ALA A 6 -4.01 -12.08 -3.88
C ALA A 6 -5.48 -11.88 -4.33
N GLU A 7 -6.17 -12.96 -4.70
CA GLU A 7 -7.60 -12.89 -5.07
C GLU A 7 -8.48 -12.48 -3.87
N LYS A 8 -8.18 -12.98 -2.67
CA LYS A 8 -8.86 -12.56 -1.45
C LYS A 8 -8.68 -11.07 -1.18
N LEU A 9 -7.46 -10.54 -1.34
CA LEU A 9 -7.21 -9.11 -1.20
C LEU A 9 -7.97 -8.28 -2.23
N ARG A 10 -8.04 -8.72 -3.49
CA ARG A 10 -8.84 -8.04 -4.53
C ARG A 10 -10.33 -7.97 -4.18
N LYS A 11 -10.88 -9.05 -3.61
CA LYS A 11 -12.29 -9.09 -3.18
C LYS A 11 -12.56 -8.17 -1.99
N LEU A 12 -11.66 -8.15 -1.00
CA LEU A 12 -11.82 -7.35 0.22
C LEU A 12 -11.50 -5.86 0.00
N TYR A 13 -10.50 -5.59 -0.84
CA TYR A 13 -9.93 -4.26 -1.08
C TYR A 13 -9.71 -4.07 -2.59
N PRO A 14 -10.77 -3.82 -3.38
CA PRO A 14 -10.68 -3.80 -4.84
C PRO A 14 -9.75 -2.68 -5.37
N ASN A 15 -9.66 -1.56 -4.67
CA ASN A 15 -8.89 -0.39 -5.11
C ASN A 15 -7.70 -0.08 -4.20
N HIS A 16 -7.99 0.10 -2.91
CA HIS A 16 -7.01 0.48 -1.89
C HIS A 16 -7.26 -0.31 -0.61
N MET A 17 -6.18 -0.62 0.10
CA MET A 17 -6.26 -1.31 1.38
C MET A 17 -5.85 -0.41 2.56
N PRO A 18 -6.37 -0.68 3.77
CA PRO A 18 -5.95 0.02 4.97
C PRO A 18 -4.48 -0.22 5.29
N LEU A 19 -3.85 0.79 5.89
CA LEU A 19 -2.42 0.78 6.20
C LEU A 19 -2.02 -0.35 7.18
N HIS A 20 -2.89 -0.67 8.14
CA HIS A 20 -2.69 -1.77 9.09
C HIS A 20 -2.78 -3.16 8.46
N VAL A 21 -3.43 -3.30 7.30
CA VAL A 21 -3.46 -4.54 6.53
C VAL A 21 -2.18 -4.65 5.71
N ALA A 22 -1.85 -3.60 4.95
CA ALA A 22 -0.64 -3.52 4.14
C ALA A 22 0.64 -3.74 4.96
N SER A 23 0.70 -3.18 6.18
CA SER A 23 1.89 -3.28 7.04
C SER A 23 2.22 -4.73 7.41
N LYS A 24 1.20 -5.56 7.62
CA LYS A 24 1.37 -7.00 7.90
C LYS A 24 2.02 -7.72 6.73
N TYR A 25 1.60 -7.41 5.51
CA TYR A 25 2.20 -7.98 4.30
C TYR A 25 3.66 -7.55 4.16
N LEU A 26 3.97 -6.28 4.40
CA LEU A 26 5.31 -5.73 4.25
C LEU A 26 6.25 -6.05 5.43
N GLY A 27 5.75 -6.67 6.51
CA GLY A 27 6.56 -7.03 7.67
C GLY A 27 7.02 -5.84 8.51
N VAL A 28 6.34 -4.70 8.40
CA VAL A 28 6.68 -3.45 9.09
C VAL A 28 5.51 -3.00 9.98
N SER A 29 5.79 -2.15 10.97
CA SER A 29 4.71 -1.52 11.73
C SER A 29 3.92 -0.54 10.85
N PRO A 30 2.62 -0.30 11.11
CA PRO A 30 1.86 0.73 10.40
C PRO A 30 2.51 2.12 10.49
N ARG A 31 3.16 2.43 11.62
CA ARG A 31 3.88 3.69 11.81
C ARG A 31 5.12 3.79 10.90
N GLN A 32 5.91 2.73 10.82
CA GLN A 32 7.05 2.68 9.90
C GLN A 32 6.59 2.72 8.45
N LEU A 33 5.51 2.00 8.11
CA LEU A 33 4.92 2.06 6.78
C LEU A 33 4.49 3.48 6.43
N SER A 34 3.81 4.19 7.33
CA SER A 34 3.42 5.59 7.09
C SER A 34 4.63 6.50 6.90
N LYS A 35 5.75 6.23 7.60
CA LYS A 35 6.99 6.99 7.45
C LYS A 35 7.65 6.71 6.10
N LEU A 36 7.80 5.45 5.71
CA LEU A 36 8.34 5.05 4.40
C LEU A 36 7.56 5.67 3.26
N ILE A 37 6.24 5.69 3.38
CA ILE A 37 5.38 6.29 2.37
C ILE A 37 5.58 7.82 2.34
N ALA A 38 5.63 8.48 3.51
CA ALA A 38 5.92 9.90 3.63
C ALA A 38 7.31 10.31 3.10
N ASP A 39 8.26 9.38 3.09
CA ASP A 39 9.61 9.55 2.55
C ASP A 39 9.68 9.27 1.01
N ASP A 40 8.54 9.31 0.30
CA ASP A 40 8.38 9.13 -1.16
C ASP A 40 8.95 7.81 -1.73
N GLN A 41 9.06 6.76 -0.91
CA GLN A 41 9.40 5.42 -1.37
C GLN A 41 8.18 4.76 -2.03
N GLU A 42 7.79 5.20 -3.24
CA GLU A 42 6.52 4.83 -3.86
C GLU A 42 6.61 3.82 -5.03
N PRO A 43 6.71 2.50 -4.77
CA PRO A 43 6.24 1.51 -5.74
C PRO A 43 4.77 1.15 -5.49
N PHE A 44 4.31 1.01 -4.23
CA PHE A 44 3.00 0.41 -3.91
C PHE A 44 1.93 1.37 -3.33
N CYS A 45 2.26 2.65 -3.13
CA CYS A 45 1.39 3.62 -2.48
C CYS A 45 1.35 4.95 -3.23
N PHE A 46 0.41 5.82 -2.84
CA PHE A 46 0.36 7.22 -3.28
C PHE A 46 -0.06 8.10 -2.10
N ILE A 47 0.62 9.23 -1.93
CA ILE A 47 0.19 10.29 -1.02
C ILE A 47 -0.84 11.18 -1.71
N GLY A 48 -2.08 11.15 -1.22
CA GLY A 48 -3.11 12.11 -1.58
C GLY A 48 -3.24 13.23 -0.54
N ALA A 49 -3.57 14.43 -0.99
CA ALA A 49 -4.04 15.51 -0.13
C ALA A 49 -5.49 15.84 -0.47
N ASN A 50 -6.33 16.08 0.54
CA ASN A 50 -7.65 16.65 0.30
C ASN A 50 -7.49 18.14 -0.04
N ILE A 51 -8.03 18.56 -1.18
CA ILE A 51 -8.07 19.97 -1.55
C ILE A 51 -9.01 20.69 -0.59
N GLY A 52 -8.49 21.64 0.20
CA GLY A 52 -9.26 22.40 1.20
C GLY A 52 -9.08 21.94 2.65
N THR A 53 -8.32 20.87 2.93
CA THR A 53 -7.94 20.49 4.30
C THR A 53 -6.45 20.15 4.38
N ASN A 54 -5.80 20.44 5.52
CA ASN A 54 -4.39 20.07 5.76
C ASN A 54 -4.20 18.55 6.01
N GLN A 55 -5.20 17.73 5.70
CA GLN A 55 -5.16 16.29 5.95
C GLN A 55 -4.57 15.56 4.75
N ARG A 56 -3.33 15.07 4.92
CA ARG A 56 -2.70 14.12 4.00
C ARG A 56 -3.18 12.72 4.33
N TYR A 57 -3.58 11.97 3.32
CA TYR A 57 -3.97 10.57 3.46
C TYR A 57 -3.09 9.69 2.59
N VAL A 58 -2.73 8.54 3.15
CA VAL A 58 -1.90 7.54 2.48
C VAL A 58 -2.80 6.45 1.93
N ARG A 59 -2.71 6.17 0.63
CA ARG A 59 -3.39 5.02 0.00
C ARG A 59 -2.37 3.98 -0.43
N VAL A 60 -2.56 2.75 0.03
CA VAL A 60 -1.82 1.59 -0.49
C VAL A 60 -2.70 0.91 -1.53
N TYR A 61 -2.25 0.86 -2.78
CA TYR A 61 -3.01 0.25 -3.87
C TYR A 61 -2.84 -1.27 -3.86
N THR A 62 -3.97 -1.97 -3.93
CA THR A 62 -3.98 -3.43 -3.81
C THR A 62 -3.15 -4.10 -4.89
N GLU A 63 -3.36 -3.74 -6.16
CA GLU A 63 -2.58 -4.31 -7.26
C GLU A 63 -1.09 -3.96 -7.19
N ARG A 64 -0.74 -2.73 -6.77
CA ARG A 64 0.68 -2.35 -6.69
C ARG A 64 1.40 -3.08 -5.56
N LEU A 65 0.73 -3.32 -4.42
CA LEU A 65 1.29 -4.12 -3.34
C LEU A 65 1.44 -5.60 -3.75
N ILE A 66 0.47 -6.16 -4.46
CA ILE A 66 0.56 -7.52 -5.01
C ILE A 66 1.73 -7.62 -5.99
N ALA A 67 1.86 -6.66 -6.92
CA ALA A 67 2.95 -6.61 -7.88
C ALA A 67 4.31 -6.50 -7.20
N TYR A 68 4.43 -5.63 -6.19
CA TYR A 68 5.65 -5.50 -5.38
C TYR A 68 6.01 -6.81 -4.67
N LYS A 69 5.02 -7.48 -4.07
CA LYS A 69 5.22 -8.77 -3.39
C LYS A 69 5.50 -9.94 -4.34
N ASN A 70 5.13 -9.82 -5.59
CA ASN A 70 5.43 -10.81 -6.63
C ASN A 70 6.75 -10.49 -7.36
N GLY A 71 7.43 -9.39 -7.00
CA GLY A 71 8.66 -8.97 -7.64
C GLY A 71 8.47 -8.42 -9.05
N THR A 72 7.24 -8.07 -9.44
CA THR A 72 6.95 -7.46 -10.76
C THR A 72 6.92 -5.93 -10.70
N LEU A 73 7.16 -5.36 -9.52
CA LEU A 73 7.28 -3.93 -9.27
C LEU A 73 8.45 -3.69 -8.31
N TYR A 74 9.37 -2.81 -8.68
CA TYR A 74 10.56 -2.48 -7.90
C TYR A 74 10.48 -1.03 -7.40
N CYS A 75 11.09 -0.74 -6.24
CA CYS A 75 11.47 0.64 -5.94
C CYS A 75 12.47 1.09 -7.01
N ALA A 76 12.24 2.26 -7.61
CA ALA A 76 13.25 2.94 -8.41
C ALA A 76 14.36 3.52 -7.52
#